data_AF-A0A2I0DWS8-F1
#
_entry.id   AF-A0A2I0DWS8-F1
#
_cell.length_a   1.000
_cell.length_b   1.000
_cell.length_c   1.000
_cell.angle_alpha   90.00
_cell.angle_beta   90.00
_cell.angle_gamma   90.00
#
_symmetry.space_group_name_H-M   'P 1'
#
loop_
_entity.id
_entity.type
_entity.pdbx_description
1 polymer ?
#
loop_
_entity_poly.entity_id
_entity_poly.type
_entity_poly.pdbx_seq_one_letter_code
_entity_poly.pdbx_strand_id
1 'polypeptide(L)'
;MNKFITQIMLMTALVFSFATSAATPTQNADGVVEIYLDQHGGYFSAKDTLASLKPGKYQFIITNKAGKLVGFQLQNFTTHEALDMFPIEPGKTLRSDVVEVSAEGVRFRCPINPTPWYDMDSIKAG
;
A
#
# COMPACT_ATOMS: atom_id res chain seq x y z
N MET A 1 -23.48 -20.47 60.69
CA MET A 1 -22.83 -19.40 59.89
C MET A 1 -21.58 -19.99 59.23
N ASN A 2 -21.27 -19.54 58.00
CA ASN A 2 -20.10 -19.89 57.17
C ASN A 2 -20.21 -21.12 56.25
N LYS A 3 -20.89 -20.97 55.10
CA LYS A 3 -20.54 -21.63 53.81
C LYS A 3 -21.04 -20.83 52.59
N PHE A 4 -20.77 -19.53 52.54
CA PHE A 4 -21.14 -18.67 51.38
C PHE A 4 -19.94 -17.92 50.79
N ILE A 5 -18.78 -18.59 50.69
CA ILE A 5 -17.62 -18.03 49.97
C ILE A 5 -17.01 -19.15 49.12
N THR A 6 -17.69 -19.53 48.05
CA THR A 6 -17.07 -20.28 46.96
C THR A 6 -17.88 -20.01 45.71
N GLN A 7 -17.19 -19.70 44.60
CA GLN A 7 -17.74 -19.45 43.25
C GLN A 7 -18.02 -17.99 42.88
N ILE A 8 -16.95 -17.17 42.90
CA ILE A 8 -16.84 -16.02 42.00
C ILE A 8 -15.54 -16.20 41.21
N MET A 9 -15.57 -17.09 40.22
CA MET A 9 -14.52 -17.17 39.21
C MET A 9 -15.06 -17.84 37.94
N LEU A 10 -16.12 -17.26 37.35
CA LEU A 10 -16.39 -17.51 35.94
C LEU A 10 -15.59 -16.48 35.13
N MET A 11 -14.53 -17.00 34.50
CA MET A 11 -13.74 -16.35 33.48
C MET A 11 -14.63 -15.69 32.43
N THR A 12 -14.67 -14.36 32.43
CA THR A 12 -15.05 -13.59 31.24
C THR A 12 -13.77 -13.40 30.41
N ALA A 13 -13.35 -14.44 29.69
CA ALA A 13 -12.36 -14.28 28.63
C ALA A 13 -13.05 -13.57 27.45
N LEU A 14 -13.11 -12.24 27.51
CA LEU A 14 -13.47 -11.42 26.37
C LEU A 14 -12.38 -11.62 25.31
N VAL A 15 -12.69 -12.44 24.31
CA VAL A 15 -11.89 -12.54 23.10
C VAL A 15 -12.09 -11.22 22.34
N PHE A 16 -11.27 -10.21 22.66
CA PHE A 16 -11.13 -9.03 21.83
C PHE A 16 -10.44 -9.46 20.53
N SER A 17 -11.25 -9.86 19.55
CA SER A 17 -10.81 -9.96 18.17
C SER A 17 -10.46 -8.54 17.70
N PHE A 18 -9.18 -8.18 17.76
CA PHE A 18 -8.67 -6.99 17.11
C PHE A 18 -8.84 -7.15 15.60
N ALA A 19 -9.95 -6.66 15.07
CA ALA A 19 -10.08 -6.45 13.63
C ALA A 19 -9.11 -5.33 13.25
N THR A 20 -7.92 -5.69 12.77
CA THR A 20 -7.01 -4.75 12.14
C THR A 20 -7.62 -4.34 10.79
N SER A 21 -8.46 -3.31 10.81
CA SER A 21 -8.95 -2.68 9.58
C SER A 21 -7.75 -2.02 8.88
N ALA A 22 -7.41 -2.49 7.68
CA ALA A 22 -6.42 -1.82 6.85
C ALA A 22 -6.92 -0.42 6.47
N ALA A 23 -6.07 0.59 6.61
CA ALA A 23 -6.43 1.97 6.30
C ALA A 23 -6.67 2.16 4.80
N THR A 24 -7.62 3.03 4.45
CA THR A 24 -7.78 3.53 3.08
C THR A 24 -6.76 4.64 2.83
N PRO A 25 -6.19 4.75 1.62
CA PRO A 25 -5.26 5.84 1.29
C PRO A 25 -5.85 7.22 1.59
N THR A 26 -5.06 8.10 2.19
CA THR A 26 -5.47 9.47 2.51
C THR A 26 -5.11 10.43 1.38
N GLN A 27 -5.98 11.40 1.13
CA GLN A 27 -5.65 12.55 0.28
C GLN A 27 -4.88 13.61 1.07
N ASN A 28 -3.89 14.23 0.45
CA ASN A 28 -3.24 15.41 1.01
C ASN A 28 -4.10 16.68 0.77
N ALA A 29 -3.60 17.84 1.22
CA ALA A 29 -4.32 19.12 1.11
C ALA A 29 -4.64 19.54 -0.34
N ASP A 30 -3.90 19.01 -1.31
CA ASP A 30 -4.07 19.29 -2.75
C ASP A 30 -4.98 18.27 -3.45
N GLY A 31 -5.60 17.36 -2.69
CA GLY A 31 -6.47 16.31 -3.22
C GLY A 31 -5.71 15.15 -3.88
N VAL A 32 -4.40 15.05 -3.69
CA VAL A 32 -3.59 13.94 -4.21
C VAL A 32 -3.65 12.76 -3.25
N VAL A 33 -4.01 11.60 -3.77
CA VAL A 33 -3.99 10.33 -3.02
C VAL A 33 -2.56 9.84 -2.93
N GLU A 34 -2.06 9.68 -1.71
CA GLU A 34 -0.71 9.17 -1.47
C GLU A 34 -0.73 7.64 -1.27
N ILE A 35 0.09 6.92 -2.05
CA ILE A 35 0.24 5.46 -1.94
C ILE A 35 1.61 5.13 -1.38
N TYR A 36 1.64 4.58 -0.17
CA TYR A 36 2.89 4.23 0.50
C TYR A 36 3.28 2.77 0.24
N LEU A 37 4.45 2.58 -0.38
CA LEU A 37 5.01 1.28 -0.71
C LEU A 37 6.36 1.07 -0.01
N ASP A 38 6.52 -0.06 0.66
CA ASP A 38 7.82 -0.56 1.08
C ASP A 38 8.31 -1.59 0.04
N GLN A 39 9.49 -1.36 -0.52
CA GLN A 39 10.10 -2.22 -1.51
C GLN A 39 11.16 -3.12 -0.86
N HIS A 40 10.98 -4.43 -1.02
CA HIS A 40 11.88 -5.46 -0.50
C HIS A 40 12.60 -6.19 -1.64
N GLY A 41 13.45 -7.15 -1.30
CA GLY A 41 14.08 -8.01 -2.28
C GLY A 41 13.06 -8.89 -3.01
N GLY A 42 12.57 -8.46 -4.17
CA GLY A 42 11.70 -9.25 -5.05
C GLY A 42 10.19 -9.01 -4.89
N TYR A 43 9.77 -8.09 -4.00
CA TYR A 43 8.36 -7.74 -3.83
C TYR A 43 8.15 -6.34 -3.24
N PHE A 44 6.92 -5.84 -3.33
CA PHE A 44 6.46 -4.62 -2.63
C PHE A 44 5.39 -4.99 -1.59
N SER A 45 5.32 -4.22 -0.52
CA SER A 45 4.21 -4.23 0.45
C SER A 45 3.62 -2.83 0.55
N ALA A 46 2.30 -2.70 0.43
CA ALA A 46 1.59 -1.44 0.64
C ALA A 46 1.23 -1.25 2.11
N LYS A 47 1.23 0.00 2.59
CA LYS A 47 0.71 0.33 3.93
C LYS A 47 -0.81 0.43 3.95
N ASP A 48 -1.38 0.86 2.83
CA ASP A 48 -2.82 1.08 2.68
C ASP A 48 -3.47 0.00 1.81
N THR A 49 -4.79 -0.11 1.94
CA THR A 49 -5.59 -0.96 1.06
C THR A 49 -5.62 -0.38 -0.35
N LEU A 50 -5.13 -1.12 -1.33
CA LEU A 50 -5.15 -0.72 -2.75
C LEU A 50 -6.42 -1.14 -3.50
N ALA A 51 -7.47 -1.53 -2.76
CA ALA A 51 -8.74 -1.94 -3.33
C ALA A 51 -9.71 -0.75 -3.44
N SER A 52 -10.56 -0.75 -4.48
CA SER A 52 -11.63 0.24 -4.67
C SER A 52 -11.14 1.68 -4.79
N LEU A 53 -9.96 1.87 -5.37
CA LEU A 53 -9.46 3.20 -5.71
C LEU A 53 -10.34 3.85 -6.79
N LYS A 54 -10.34 5.18 -6.84
CA LYS A 54 -11.13 5.96 -7.81
C LYS A 54 -10.20 6.73 -8.75
N PRO A 55 -10.65 7.09 -9.96
CA PRO A 55 -9.87 7.96 -10.82
C PRO A 55 -9.52 9.28 -10.12
N GLY A 56 -8.33 9.81 -10.38
CA GLY A 56 -7.87 11.07 -9.80
C GLY A 56 -6.34 11.19 -9.76
N LYS A 57 -5.84 12.12 -8.95
CA LYS A 57 -4.41 12.39 -8.77
C LYS A 57 -3.78 11.46 -7.74
N TYR A 58 -2.68 10.81 -8.10
CA TYR A 58 -1.95 9.91 -7.23
C TYR A 58 -0.46 10.26 -7.18
N GLN A 59 0.14 10.02 -6.02
CA GLN A 59 1.59 10.03 -5.85
C GLN A 59 2.02 8.78 -5.10
N PHE A 60 3.03 8.08 -5.63
CA PHE A 60 3.61 6.90 -5.02
C PHE A 60 4.81 7.30 -4.16
N ILE A 61 4.84 6.83 -2.93
CA ILE A 61 5.90 7.11 -1.95
C ILE A 61 6.55 5.78 -1.60
N ILE A 62 7.75 5.57 -2.11
CA ILE A 62 8.41 4.27 -2.11
C ILE A 62 9.63 4.31 -1.21
N THR A 63 9.67 3.43 -0.20
CA THR A 63 10.82 3.22 0.67
C THR A 63 11.58 1.96 0.27
N ASN A 64 12.87 2.10 -0.07
CA ASN A 64 13.73 0.95 -0.33
C ASN A 64 14.19 0.28 0.97
N LYS A 65 13.65 -0.91 1.24
CA LYS A 65 14.02 -1.79 2.36
C LYS A 65 14.81 -3.04 1.93
N ALA A 66 15.24 -3.12 0.67
CA ALA A 66 15.92 -4.28 0.11
C ALA A 66 17.42 -4.38 0.47
N GLY A 67 18.01 -3.34 1.08
CA GLY A 67 19.44 -3.31 1.45
C GLY A 67 20.42 -3.21 0.26
N LYS A 68 19.91 -3.00 -0.95
CA LYS A 68 20.67 -2.84 -2.20
C LYS A 68 19.94 -1.84 -3.11
N LEU A 69 20.61 -1.37 -4.17
CA LEU A 69 19.97 -0.51 -5.17
C LEU A 69 18.75 -1.23 -5.79
N VAL A 70 17.63 -0.52 -5.87
CA VAL A 70 16.42 -0.98 -6.55
C VAL A 70 15.92 0.10 -7.48
N GLY A 71 14.93 -0.22 -8.32
CA GLY A 71 14.23 0.77 -9.12
C GLY A 71 12.75 0.73 -8.84
N PHE A 72 12.07 1.80 -9.24
CA PHE A 72 10.62 1.86 -9.35
C PHE A 72 10.28 2.26 -10.78
N GLN A 73 9.36 1.54 -11.39
CA GLN A 73 8.83 1.81 -12.72
C GLN A 73 7.30 1.82 -12.61
N LEU A 74 6.67 2.88 -13.12
CA LEU A 74 5.24 3.09 -13.13
C LEU A 74 4.74 3.28 -14.57
N GLN A 75 3.63 2.64 -14.91
CA GLN A 75 3.02 2.72 -16.23
C GLN A 75 1.50 2.81 -16.14
N ASN A 76 0.87 3.36 -17.18
CA ASN A 76 -0.55 3.13 -17.43
C ASN A 76 -0.79 1.62 -17.61
N PHE A 77 -1.86 1.10 -17.02
CA PHE A 77 -2.14 -0.34 -17.04
C PHE A 77 -2.45 -0.89 -18.43
N THR A 78 -3.24 -0.16 -19.24
CA THR A 78 -3.71 -0.61 -20.56
C THR A 78 -2.72 -0.26 -21.68
N THR A 79 -2.29 1.00 -21.75
CA THR A 79 -1.44 1.49 -22.84
C THR A 79 0.04 1.16 -22.63
N HIS A 80 0.43 0.83 -21.41
CA HIS A 80 1.83 0.67 -20.98
C HIS A 80 2.71 1.92 -21.20
N GLU A 81 2.08 3.09 -21.36
CA GLU A 81 2.78 4.37 -21.36
C GLU A 81 3.58 4.50 -20.06
N ALA A 82 4.86 4.88 -20.19
CA ALA A 82 5.72 5.12 -19.03
C ALA A 82 5.30 6.42 -18.34
N LEU A 83 4.95 6.32 -17.06
CA LEU A 83 4.53 7.46 -16.25
C LEU A 83 5.67 7.99 -15.38
N ASP A 84 6.47 7.09 -14.82
CA ASP A 84 7.67 7.46 -14.05
C ASP A 84 8.63 6.26 -13.96
N MET A 85 9.92 6.55 -13.84
CA MET A 85 10.94 5.52 -13.60
C MET A 85 12.22 6.11 -12.99
N PHE A 86 12.63 5.61 -11.83
CA PHE A 86 13.84 6.08 -11.16
C PHE A 86 14.49 5.00 -10.27
N PRO A 87 15.81 5.11 -10.03
CA PRO A 87 16.49 4.29 -9.03
C PRO A 87 16.22 4.78 -7.60
N ILE A 88 16.31 3.89 -6.62
CA ILE A 88 16.16 4.19 -5.20
C ILE A 88 17.32 3.55 -4.42
N GLU A 89 18.16 4.39 -3.82
CA GLU A 89 19.28 3.95 -2.97
C GLU A 89 18.81 3.22 -1.69
N PRO A 90 19.62 2.32 -1.10
CA PRO A 90 19.27 1.60 0.12
C PRO A 90 18.80 2.52 1.25
N GLY A 91 17.65 2.20 1.86
CA GLY A 91 17.09 2.94 2.99
C GLY A 91 16.50 4.32 2.64
N LYS A 92 16.49 4.71 1.36
CA LYS A 92 15.88 5.97 0.92
C LYS A 92 14.38 5.81 0.65
N THR A 93 13.67 6.90 0.87
CA THR A 93 12.27 7.08 0.46
C THR A 93 12.22 8.15 -0.62
N LEU A 94 11.66 7.81 -1.77
CA LEU A 94 11.45 8.74 -2.88
C LEU A 94 9.96 8.82 -3.23
N ARG A 95 9.59 9.90 -3.92
CA ARG A 95 8.23 10.16 -4.39
C ARG A 95 8.24 10.13 -5.91
N SER A 96 7.23 9.53 -6.51
CA SER A 96 6.99 9.68 -7.95
C SER A 96 6.50 11.08 -8.27
N ASP A 97 6.46 11.41 -9.56
CA ASP A 97 5.61 12.48 -10.06
C ASP A 97 4.14 12.24 -9.68
N VAL A 98 3.37 13.33 -9.61
CA VAL A 98 1.92 13.26 -9.45
C VAL A 98 1.33 12.86 -10.79
N VAL A 99 0.65 11.72 -10.82
CA VAL A 99 0.05 11.17 -12.04
C VAL A 99 -1.46 11.20 -11.98
N GLU A 100 -2.10 11.47 -13.12
CA GLU A 100 -3.53 11.30 -13.26
C GLU A 100 -3.83 9.83 -13.56
N VAL A 101 -4.54 9.17 -12.66
CA VAL A 101 -4.91 7.77 -12.80
C VAL A 101 -6.36 7.70 -13.27
N SER A 102 -6.55 7.16 -14.48
CA SER A 102 -7.88 6.93 -15.05
C SER A 102 -8.50 5.63 -14.50
N ALA A 103 -9.72 5.30 -14.95
CA ALA A 103 -10.38 4.04 -14.61
C ALA A 103 -9.63 2.79 -15.10
N GLU A 104 -8.69 2.95 -16.04
CA GLU A 104 -7.82 1.85 -16.50
C GLU A 104 -6.83 1.43 -15.41
N GLY A 105 -6.47 2.34 -14.52
CA GLY A 105 -5.48 2.08 -13.49
C GLY A 105 -4.03 2.19 -13.96
N VAL A 106 -3.15 1.77 -13.08
CA VAL A 106 -1.70 1.80 -13.28
C VAL A 106 -1.08 0.47 -12.90
N ARG A 107 0.16 0.26 -13.31
CA ARG A 107 0.96 -0.87 -12.88
C ARG A 107 2.36 -0.46 -12.54
N PHE A 108 2.97 -1.14 -11.58
CA PHE A 108 4.34 -0.85 -11.17
C PHE A 108 5.16 -2.10 -10.92
N ARG A 109 6.48 -1.94 -10.98
CA ARG A 109 7.45 -2.99 -10.63
C ARG A 109 8.81 -2.42 -10.26
N CYS A 110 9.70 -3.30 -9.82
CA CYS A 110 11.13 -3.04 -9.82
C CYS A 110 11.77 -3.55 -11.12
N PRO A 111 12.44 -2.72 -11.93
CA PRO A 111 13.16 -3.20 -13.11
C PRO A 111 14.58 -3.70 -12.79
N ILE A 112 15.24 -3.18 -11.74
CA ILE A 112 16.65 -3.48 -11.42
C ILE A 112 16.80 -4.82 -10.69
N ASN A 113 15.94 -5.05 -9.70
CA ASN A 113 15.84 -6.31 -8.96
C ASN A 113 14.42 -6.85 -9.21
N PRO A 114 14.21 -7.58 -10.32
CA PRO A 114 12.90 -7.79 -10.91
C PRO A 114 11.86 -8.29 -9.91
N THR A 115 10.73 -7.58 -9.85
CA THR A 115 9.50 -8.09 -9.26
C THR A 115 8.52 -8.46 -10.38
N PRO A 116 7.49 -9.26 -10.10
CA PRO A 116 6.29 -9.24 -10.92
C PRO A 116 5.74 -7.82 -11.08
N TRP A 117 4.87 -7.64 -12.06
CA TRP A 117 4.04 -6.46 -12.14
C TRP A 117 2.98 -6.49 -11.05
N TYR A 118 2.79 -5.34 -10.39
CA TYR A 118 1.70 -5.08 -9.48
C TYR A 118 0.71 -4.21 -10.21
N ASP A 119 -0.44 -4.79 -10.53
CA ASP A 119 -1.47 -4.12 -11.28
C ASP A 119 -2.48 -3.50 -10.29
N MET A 120 -2.78 -2.22 -10.48
CA MET A 120 -3.77 -1.44 -9.73
C MET A 120 -4.90 -1.09 -10.69
N ASP A 121 -5.61 -2.11 -11.14
CA ASP A 121 -6.65 -2.09 -12.19
C ASP A 121 -8.08 -2.11 -11.64
N SER A 122 -8.24 -2.29 -10.32
CA SER A 122 -9.54 -2.30 -9.64
C SER A 122 -10.16 -0.90 -9.44
N ILE A 123 -9.83 0.05 -10.32
CA ILE A 123 -10.32 1.42 -10.27
C ILE A 123 -11.73 1.48 -10.86
N LYS A 124 -12.72 1.19 -10.02
CA LYS A 124 -14.11 1.23 -10.45
C LYS A 124 -14.52 2.67 -10.70
N ALA A 125 -14.97 2.97 -11.92
CA ALA A 125 -15.83 4.12 -12.14
C ALA A 125 -17.04 3.97 -11.20
N GLY A 126 -17.16 4.92 -10.26
CA GLY A 126 -18.30 4.97 -9.35
C GLY A 126 -19.60 5.23 -10.08
#